data_AF-A0A414J0R1-F1
#
_entry.id   AF-A0A414J0R1-F1
#
_cell.length_a   1.000
_cell.length_b   1.000
_cell.length_c   1.000
_cell.angle_alpha   90.00
_cell.angle_beta   90.00
_cell.angle_gamma   90.00
#
_symmetry.space_group_name_H-M   'P 1'
#
loop_
_entity.id
_entity.type
_entity.pdbx_description
1 polymer ?
#
loop_
_entity_poly.entity_id
_entity_poly.type
_entity_poly.pdbx_seq_one_letter_code
_entity_poly.pdbx_strand_id
1 'polypeptide(L)'
;MNKTEDEVVRLTAECLTRYWKRDYTFIFSHCAPQIVWISARQDEYLLTLDEVRENLETNCAVIPSCHLQHAEFQVAASCSELYVITGKYLVTTDPEEKFFLSAQQRCTFVWENTGNGLQISHIHISNPIGELKIAEDEAFPDTMGKMASHYMKEEILRLTSDRKLSVCDVNGSLIFLQLSDVMFISALGKETVFRTLTDCIFAKNSIKELAQQTQDCFVMTHRSYLVNPQYITAIRRYAITMQDGTELLVPRKKYDEIRRQILSV
;
A
#
# COMPACT_ATOMS: atom_id res chain seq x y z
N MET A 1 0.05 37.59 3.30
CA MET A 1 -0.59 37.04 2.10
C MET A 1 -1.74 37.98 1.74
N ASN A 2 -1.85 38.38 0.48
CA ASN A 2 -2.93 39.24 -0.02
C ASN A 2 -4.27 38.46 0.00
N LYS A 3 -5.43 39.12 0.12
CA LYS A 3 -6.73 38.44 0.19
C LYS A 3 -6.98 37.48 -0.98
N THR A 4 -6.54 37.86 -2.18
CA THR A 4 -6.66 37.02 -3.37
C THR A 4 -5.73 35.80 -3.32
N GLU A 5 -4.55 35.94 -2.71
CA GLU A 5 -3.63 34.81 -2.49
C GLU A 5 -4.23 33.77 -1.53
N ASP A 6 -4.85 34.22 -0.42
CA ASP A 6 -5.57 33.34 0.50
C ASP A 6 -6.73 32.61 -0.19
N GLU A 7 -7.41 33.31 -1.11
CA GLU A 7 -8.50 32.75 -1.91
C GLU A 7 -8.02 31.68 -2.89
N VAL A 8 -6.97 31.93 -3.68
CA VAL A 8 -6.46 30.93 -4.65
C VAL A 8 -5.88 29.70 -3.95
N VAL A 9 -5.25 29.86 -2.78
CA VAL A 9 -4.79 28.73 -1.97
C VAL A 9 -5.98 27.89 -1.49
N ARG A 10 -7.03 28.54 -0.96
CA ARG A 10 -8.25 27.86 -0.52
C ARG A 10 -8.97 27.15 -1.69
N LEU A 11 -9.10 27.82 -2.83
CA LEU A 11 -9.71 27.23 -4.04
C LEU A 11 -8.91 26.03 -4.54
N THR A 12 -7.57 26.12 -4.54
CA THR A 12 -6.70 24.99 -4.92
C THR A 12 -6.93 23.78 -4.01
N ALA A 13 -6.99 23.99 -2.70
CA ALA A 13 -7.25 22.93 -1.73
C ALA A 13 -8.65 22.31 -1.92
N GLU A 14 -9.67 23.13 -2.16
CA GLU A 14 -11.05 22.67 -2.41
C GLU A 14 -11.15 21.89 -3.73
N CYS A 15 -10.53 22.38 -4.81
CA CYS A 15 -10.46 21.71 -6.09
C CYS A 15 -9.88 20.30 -5.95
N LEU A 16 -8.72 20.15 -5.29
CA LEU A 16 -8.11 18.84 -5.08
C LEU A 16 -8.94 17.95 -4.14
N THR A 17 -9.50 18.51 -3.07
CA THR A 17 -10.31 17.74 -2.12
C THR A 17 -11.55 17.15 -2.81
N ARG A 18 -12.27 17.96 -3.58
CA ARG A 18 -13.45 17.51 -4.33
C ARG A 18 -13.13 16.59 -5.48
N TYR A 19 -12.03 16.83 -6.18
CA TYR A 19 -11.51 15.94 -7.21
C TYR A 19 -11.34 14.51 -6.65
N TRP A 20 -10.71 14.36 -5.49
CA TRP A 20 -10.53 13.07 -4.83
C TRP A 20 -11.82 12.46 -4.27
N LYS A 21 -12.87 13.27 -4.08
CA LYS A 21 -14.23 12.82 -3.78
C LYS A 21 -15.09 12.60 -5.03
N ARG A 22 -14.47 12.58 -6.22
CA ARG A 22 -15.11 12.41 -7.53
C ARG A 22 -16.12 13.50 -7.90
N ASP A 23 -16.08 14.66 -7.23
CA ASP A 23 -16.79 15.87 -7.67
C ASP A 23 -15.87 16.70 -8.59
N TYR A 24 -15.75 16.24 -9.83
CA TYR A 24 -14.92 16.89 -10.85
C TYR A 24 -15.55 18.19 -11.38
N THR A 25 -16.87 18.37 -11.20
CA THR A 25 -17.60 19.53 -11.72
C THR A 25 -17.07 20.84 -11.15
N PHE A 26 -16.63 20.81 -9.90
CA PHE A 26 -16.09 21.98 -9.21
C PHE A 26 -14.75 22.44 -9.81
N ILE A 27 -13.79 21.54 -10.04
CA ILE A 27 -12.51 21.95 -10.64
C ILE A 27 -12.71 22.40 -12.10
N PHE A 28 -13.61 21.74 -12.84
CA PHE A 28 -13.89 22.11 -14.23
C PHE A 28 -14.53 23.48 -14.37
N SER A 29 -15.33 23.94 -13.41
CA SER A 29 -15.92 25.29 -13.44
C SER A 29 -14.87 26.40 -13.28
N HIS A 30 -13.70 26.04 -12.74
CA HIS A 30 -12.56 26.94 -12.58
C HIS A 30 -11.53 26.81 -13.70
N CYS A 31 -11.54 25.77 -14.53
CA CYS A 31 -10.56 25.64 -15.62
C CYS A 31 -10.85 26.59 -16.79
N ALA A 32 -9.81 27.18 -17.35
CA ALA A 32 -9.88 27.83 -18.65
C ALA A 32 -10.14 26.78 -19.75
N PRO A 33 -10.81 27.15 -20.87
CA PRO A 33 -11.02 26.22 -21.99
C PRO A 33 -9.71 25.67 -22.57
N GLN A 34 -8.69 26.52 -22.65
CA GLN A 34 -7.31 26.15 -22.95
C GLN A 34 -6.56 25.98 -21.63
N ILE A 35 -6.06 24.78 -21.36
CA ILE A 35 -5.40 24.42 -20.10
C ILE A 35 -4.30 23.41 -20.38
N VAL A 36 -3.18 23.50 -19.66
CA VAL A 36 -2.20 22.41 -19.66
C VAL A 36 -2.41 21.57 -18.41
N TRP A 37 -2.96 20.37 -18.57
CA TRP A 37 -3.17 19.42 -17.48
C TRP A 37 -2.18 18.26 -17.61
N ILE A 38 -1.30 18.13 -16.61
CA ILE A 38 -0.27 17.09 -16.54
C ILE A 38 -0.51 16.25 -15.28
N SER A 39 -0.68 14.94 -15.44
CA SER A 39 -0.89 14.01 -14.32
C SER A 39 0.04 12.80 -14.40
N ALA A 40 -0.26 11.73 -13.67
CA ALA A 40 0.61 10.59 -13.42
C ALA A 40 0.87 9.72 -14.65
N ARG A 41 -0.11 9.60 -15.56
CA ARG A 41 0.00 8.72 -16.73
C ARG A 41 0.67 9.42 -17.90
N GLN A 42 1.32 8.64 -18.76
CA GLN A 42 2.02 9.16 -19.94
C GLN A 42 1.09 9.89 -20.93
N ASP A 43 -0.17 9.46 -21.03
CA ASP A 43 -1.19 10.07 -21.89
C ASP A 43 -1.95 11.22 -21.23
N GLU A 44 -1.69 11.52 -19.96
CA GLU A 44 -2.28 12.66 -19.24
C GLU A 44 -1.44 13.93 -19.44
N TYR A 45 -1.07 14.22 -20.69
CA TYR A 45 -0.60 15.54 -21.12
C TYR A 45 -1.67 16.14 -22.02
N LEU A 46 -2.61 16.86 -21.40
CA LEU A 46 -3.84 17.33 -22.04
C LEU A 46 -3.80 18.86 -22.16
N LEU A 47 -4.28 19.38 -23.29
CA LEU A 47 -4.13 20.78 -23.69
C LEU A 47 -5.46 21.55 -23.74
N THR A 48 -6.59 20.86 -23.57
CA THR A 48 -7.92 21.50 -23.49
C THR A 48 -8.78 20.91 -22.37
N LEU A 49 -9.75 21.69 -21.90
CA LEU A 49 -10.68 21.20 -20.87
C LEU A 49 -11.58 20.06 -21.39
N ASP A 50 -11.85 20.01 -22.69
CA ASP A 50 -12.64 18.92 -23.27
C ASP A 50 -11.85 17.61 -23.31
N GLU A 51 -10.55 17.65 -23.64
CA GLU A 51 -9.65 16.49 -23.53
C GLU A 51 -9.57 15.97 -22.08
N VAL A 52 -9.51 16.88 -21.10
CA VAL A 52 -9.52 16.53 -19.66
C VAL A 52 -10.83 15.82 -19.28
N ARG A 53 -11.97 16.30 -19.76
CA ARG A 53 -13.28 15.67 -19.49
C ARG A 53 -13.38 14.29 -20.12
N GLU A 54 -13.00 14.14 -21.39
CA GLU A 54 -13.05 12.85 -22.09
C GLU A 54 -12.14 11.81 -21.42
N ASN A 55 -10.93 12.22 -21.01
CA ASN A 55 -10.02 11.35 -20.26
C ASN A 55 -10.64 10.92 -18.92
N LEU A 56 -11.22 11.85 -18.15
CA LEU A 56 -11.85 11.54 -16.87
C LEU A 56 -13.12 10.69 -17.04
N GLU A 57 -13.95 10.92 -18.05
CA GLU A 57 -15.12 10.09 -18.33
C GLU A 57 -14.72 8.63 -18.59
N THR A 58 -13.62 8.41 -19.31
CA THR A 58 -13.08 7.08 -19.60
C THR A 58 -12.53 6.38 -18.36
N ASN A 59 -11.91 7.13 -17.45
CA ASN A 59 -11.13 6.57 -16.34
C ASN A 59 -11.81 6.68 -14.96
N CYS A 60 -12.86 7.50 -14.80
CA CYS A 60 -13.42 7.82 -13.48
C CYS A 60 -13.93 6.60 -12.70
N ALA A 61 -14.35 5.54 -13.39
CA ALA A 61 -14.82 4.29 -12.79
C ALA A 61 -13.73 3.54 -12.01
N VAL A 62 -12.45 3.73 -12.36
CA VAL A 62 -11.32 3.06 -11.71
C VAL A 62 -10.59 3.92 -10.68
N ILE A 63 -10.91 5.22 -10.60
CA ILE A 63 -10.32 6.13 -9.62
C ILE A 63 -11.03 5.94 -8.27
N PRO A 64 -10.36 5.48 -7.19
CA PRO A 64 -10.99 5.32 -5.88
C PRO A 64 -11.32 6.67 -5.22
N SER A 65 -12.35 6.69 -4.37
CA SER A 65 -12.60 7.83 -3.49
C SER A 65 -11.46 7.94 -2.47
N CYS A 66 -10.88 9.13 -2.35
CA CYS A 66 -9.75 9.39 -1.47
C CYS A 66 -9.96 10.65 -0.63
N HIS A 67 -9.10 10.84 0.35
CA HIS A 67 -8.99 12.06 1.14
C HIS A 67 -7.53 12.53 1.22
N LEU A 68 -7.37 13.83 1.40
CA LEU A 68 -6.07 14.47 1.58
C LEU A 68 -5.67 14.45 3.05
N GLN A 69 -4.40 14.16 3.32
CA GLN A 69 -3.78 14.24 4.64
C GLN A 69 -2.49 15.06 4.54
N HIS A 70 -2.14 15.76 5.62
CA HIS A 70 -0.92 16.58 5.69
C HIS A 70 -0.76 17.54 4.50
N ALA A 71 -1.88 18.06 3.99
CA ALA A 71 -1.87 18.92 2.82
C ALA A 71 -1.32 20.30 3.18
N GLU A 72 -0.27 20.70 2.47
CA GLU A 72 0.37 22.00 2.59
C GLU A 72 0.38 22.66 1.22
N PHE A 73 -0.18 23.86 1.14
CA PHE A 73 -0.25 24.67 -0.07
C PHE A 73 0.35 26.05 0.19
N GLN A 74 1.09 26.57 -0.79
CA GLN A 74 1.74 27.87 -0.68
C GLN A 74 1.75 28.58 -2.03
N VAL A 75 1.76 29.91 -1.99
CA VAL A 75 2.03 30.74 -3.17
C VAL A 75 3.53 30.69 -3.48
N ALA A 76 3.89 30.12 -4.63
CA ALA A 76 5.27 30.09 -5.11
C ALA A 76 5.65 31.39 -5.83
N ALA A 77 4.70 31.97 -6.55
CA ALA A 77 4.83 33.28 -7.20
C ALA A 77 3.45 33.90 -7.41
N SER A 78 3.37 35.22 -7.39
CA SER A 78 2.13 35.95 -7.67
C SER A 78 2.44 37.32 -8.32
N CYS A 79 1.53 37.75 -9.19
CA CYS A 79 1.42 39.12 -9.69
C CYS A 79 -0.07 39.48 -9.80
N SER A 80 -0.40 40.64 -10.38
CA SER A 80 -1.79 41.12 -10.48
C SER A 80 -2.71 40.18 -11.27
N GLU A 81 -2.16 39.48 -12.27
CA GLU A 81 -2.91 38.67 -13.23
C GLU A 81 -2.69 37.17 -13.07
N LEU A 82 -1.68 36.74 -12.30
CA LEU A 82 -1.27 35.33 -12.26
C LEU A 82 -0.80 34.91 -10.87
N TYR A 83 -1.19 33.71 -10.45
CA TYR A 83 -0.83 33.11 -9.17
C TYR A 83 -0.37 31.67 -9.40
N VAL A 84 0.84 31.35 -8.95
CA VAL A 84 1.40 30.00 -8.98
C VAL A 84 1.33 29.42 -7.59
N ILE A 85 0.51 28.39 -7.42
CA ILE A 85 0.33 27.65 -6.18
C ILE A 85 1.10 26.35 -6.28
N THR A 86 1.92 26.07 -5.29
CA THR A 86 2.57 24.76 -5.15
C THR A 86 2.08 24.09 -3.88
N GLY A 87 1.96 22.77 -3.92
CA GLY A 87 1.53 22.01 -2.75
C GLY A 87 2.15 20.64 -2.70
N LYS A 88 2.10 20.07 -1.50
CA LYS A 88 2.38 18.65 -1.24
C LYS A 88 1.31 18.11 -0.31
N TYR A 89 0.93 16.86 -0.51
CA TYR A 89 -0.08 16.20 0.30
C TYR A 89 0.08 14.69 0.21
N LEU A 90 -0.47 14.00 1.20
CA LEU A 90 -0.70 12.57 1.14
C LEU A 90 -2.13 12.33 0.66
N VAL A 91 -2.31 11.53 -0.38
CA VAL A 91 -3.63 11.03 -0.79
C VAL A 91 -3.80 9.61 -0.27
N THR A 92 -4.89 9.38 0.45
CA THR A 92 -5.21 8.07 1.02
C THR A 92 -6.64 7.67 0.62
N THR A 93 -6.85 6.41 0.24
CA THR A 93 -8.19 5.87 -0.06
C THR A 93 -9.10 5.93 1.16
N ASP A 94 -10.39 6.18 0.93
CA ASP A 94 -11.39 6.14 2.00
C ASP A 94 -11.61 4.70 2.53
N PRO A 95 -12.04 4.53 3.80
CA PRO A 95 -12.21 3.21 4.42
C PRO A 95 -13.18 2.27 3.69
N GLU A 96 -14.13 2.82 2.93
CA GLU A 96 -15.14 2.08 2.18
C GLU A 96 -14.61 1.50 0.85
N GLU A 97 -13.44 1.96 0.38
CA GLU A 97 -12.82 1.48 -0.85
C GLU A 97 -12.16 0.12 -0.66
N LYS A 98 -12.26 -0.75 -1.67
CA LYS A 98 -11.72 -2.14 -1.61
C LYS A 98 -10.20 -2.22 -1.73
N PHE A 99 -9.57 -1.09 -2.01
CA PHE A 99 -8.15 -0.96 -2.34
C PHE A 99 -7.54 0.10 -1.42
N PHE A 100 -6.35 -0.17 -0.90
CA PHE A 100 -5.61 0.77 -0.08
C PHE A 100 -4.55 1.49 -0.94
N LEU A 101 -4.72 2.79 -1.14
CA LEU A 101 -3.68 3.69 -1.64
C LEU A 101 -3.24 4.60 -0.50
N SER A 102 -1.94 4.82 -0.37
CA SER A 102 -1.39 5.97 0.35
C SER A 102 -0.15 6.45 -0.40
N ALA A 103 -0.23 7.64 -1.01
CA ALA A 103 0.83 8.17 -1.86
C ALA A 103 1.06 9.66 -1.60
N GLN A 104 2.31 10.08 -1.54
CA GLN A 104 2.71 11.48 -1.55
C GLN A 104 2.57 12.03 -2.97
N GLN A 105 1.91 13.16 -3.10
CA GLN A 105 1.84 13.90 -4.35
C GLN A 105 2.29 15.34 -4.14
N ARG A 106 2.76 15.94 -5.24
CA ARG A 106 3.04 17.36 -5.33
C ARG A 106 2.19 17.93 -6.44
N CYS A 107 1.72 19.16 -6.26
CA CYS A 107 0.94 19.83 -7.28
C CYS A 107 1.50 21.21 -7.58
N THR A 108 1.30 21.65 -8.82
CA THR A 108 1.39 23.05 -9.22
C THR A 108 0.08 23.44 -9.89
N PHE A 109 -0.51 24.55 -9.45
CA PHE A 109 -1.68 25.17 -10.06
C PHE A 109 -1.30 26.58 -10.50
N VAL A 110 -1.62 26.94 -11.74
CA VAL A 110 -1.49 28.32 -12.22
C VAL A 110 -2.90 28.87 -12.40
N TRP A 111 -3.19 29.91 -11.62
CA TRP A 111 -4.43 30.65 -11.69
C TRP A 111 -4.20 31.99 -12.38
N GLU A 112 -5.09 32.34 -13.29
CA GLU A 112 -5.14 33.62 -13.99
C GLU A 112 -6.36 34.42 -13.53
N ASN A 113 -6.14 35.70 -13.25
CA ASN A 113 -7.22 36.65 -12.99
C ASN A 113 -7.59 37.35 -14.29
N THR A 114 -8.73 36.98 -14.86
CA THR A 114 -9.21 37.50 -16.15
C THR A 114 -10.02 38.79 -16.04
N GLY A 115 -10.15 39.36 -14.83
CA GLY A 115 -11.08 40.45 -14.53
C GLY A 115 -12.55 40.00 -14.38
N ASN A 116 -12.94 38.90 -15.02
CA ASN A 116 -14.25 38.25 -14.86
C ASN A 116 -14.24 37.15 -13.78
N GLY A 117 -13.07 36.80 -13.27
CA GLY A 117 -12.88 35.77 -12.26
C GLY A 117 -11.53 35.08 -12.38
N LEU A 118 -11.27 34.21 -11.40
CA LEU A 118 -10.09 33.35 -11.35
C LEU A 118 -10.32 32.09 -12.19
N GLN A 119 -9.39 31.78 -13.09
CA GLN A 119 -9.41 30.58 -13.90
C GLN A 119 -8.08 29.82 -13.79
N ILE A 120 -8.10 28.51 -13.92
CA ILE A 120 -6.91 27.65 -13.90
C ILE A 120 -6.45 27.44 -15.34
N SER A 121 -5.22 27.86 -15.65
CA SER A 121 -4.60 27.66 -16.97
C SER A 121 -3.57 26.52 -16.98
N HIS A 122 -3.10 26.07 -15.82
CA HIS A 122 -2.20 24.93 -15.71
C HIS A 122 -2.41 24.13 -14.42
N ILE A 123 -2.41 22.81 -14.55
CA ILE A 123 -2.36 21.86 -13.43
C ILE A 123 -1.24 20.87 -13.74
N HIS A 124 -0.38 20.63 -12.76
CA HIS A 124 0.63 19.59 -12.84
C HIS A 124 0.70 18.83 -11.54
N ILE A 125 0.46 17.52 -11.61
CA ILE A 125 0.63 16.59 -10.50
C ILE A 125 1.91 15.79 -10.72
N SER A 126 2.82 15.87 -9.76
CA SER A 126 4.08 15.14 -9.75
C SER A 126 4.08 14.14 -8.61
N ASN A 127 4.44 12.91 -8.94
CA ASN A 127 4.54 11.85 -7.96
C ASN A 127 6.01 11.39 -7.77
N PRO A 128 6.45 11.10 -6.53
CA PRO A 128 7.78 10.55 -6.29
C PRO A 128 7.99 9.18 -6.96
N ILE A 129 9.14 9.01 -7.61
CA ILE A 129 9.54 7.79 -8.37
C ILE A 129 9.49 6.50 -7.52
N GLY A 130 9.60 6.60 -6.19
CA GLY A 130 9.54 5.46 -5.28
C GLY A 130 8.13 4.90 -5.02
N GLU A 131 7.07 5.64 -5.36
CA GLU A 131 5.69 5.31 -4.98
C GLU A 131 4.80 4.86 -6.15
N LEU A 132 5.28 4.94 -7.40
CA LEU A 132 4.49 4.66 -8.61
C LEU A 132 5.30 3.95 -9.70
N LYS A 133 5.74 2.72 -9.47
CA LYS A 133 6.03 1.84 -10.62
C LYS A 133 4.70 1.41 -11.25
N ILE A 134 4.23 2.23 -12.19
CA ILE A 134 3.07 1.94 -13.04
C ILE A 134 3.57 1.02 -14.18
N ALA A 135 2.89 -0.09 -14.43
CA ALA A 135 3.10 -0.87 -15.66
C ALA A 135 2.50 -0.09 -16.84
N GLU A 136 3.10 -0.16 -18.04
CA GLU A 136 2.84 0.73 -19.20
C GLU A 136 1.36 0.91 -19.61
N ASP A 137 0.44 0.05 -19.15
CA ASP A 137 -1.00 0.05 -19.49
C ASP A 137 -1.95 0.38 -18.31
N GLU A 138 -1.46 0.76 -17.12
CA GLU A 138 -2.33 0.98 -15.94
C GLU A 138 -2.68 2.48 -15.73
N ALA A 139 -3.99 2.77 -15.66
CA ALA A 139 -4.53 4.11 -15.38
C ALA A 139 -4.19 4.66 -13.98
N PHE A 140 -3.80 3.77 -13.08
CA PHE A 140 -3.51 4.00 -11.66
C PHE A 140 -2.56 2.88 -11.23
N PRO A 141 -1.60 3.07 -10.31
CA PRO A 141 -0.66 2.02 -9.88
C PRO A 141 -1.39 0.89 -9.15
N ASP A 142 -1.97 -0.01 -9.92
CA ASP A 142 -2.83 -1.10 -9.48
C ASP A 142 -1.99 -2.16 -8.75
N THR A 143 -0.68 -2.19 -9.04
CA THR A 143 0.27 -3.15 -8.49
C THR A 143 0.69 -2.85 -7.04
N MET A 144 0.85 -1.58 -6.64
CA MET A 144 1.28 -1.25 -5.26
C MET A 144 0.15 -1.35 -4.23
N GLY A 145 -1.09 -0.94 -4.53
CA GLY A 145 -2.19 -1.13 -3.58
C GLY A 145 -2.82 -2.52 -3.62
N LYS A 146 -2.56 -3.35 -4.64
CA LYS A 146 -2.78 -4.81 -4.53
C LYS A 146 -1.82 -5.42 -3.52
N MET A 147 -0.54 -5.02 -3.50
CA MET A 147 0.41 -5.48 -2.49
C MET A 147 0.11 -4.90 -1.10
N ALA A 148 -0.23 -3.61 -0.98
CA ALA A 148 -0.58 -2.99 0.29
C ALA A 148 -1.93 -3.50 0.84
N SER A 149 -2.94 -3.74 -0.02
CA SER A 149 -4.19 -4.38 0.39
C SER A 149 -4.03 -5.87 0.68
N HIS A 150 -3.12 -6.58 -0.01
CA HIS A 150 -2.75 -7.95 0.36
C HIS A 150 -2.10 -7.96 1.74
N TYR A 151 -1.12 -7.08 1.98
CA TYR A 151 -0.50 -6.93 3.29
C TYR A 151 -1.52 -6.56 4.37
N MET A 152 -2.43 -5.60 4.13
CA MET A 152 -3.48 -5.25 5.08
C MET A 152 -4.52 -6.36 5.28
N LYS A 153 -4.89 -7.11 4.23
CA LYS A 153 -5.77 -8.28 4.37
C LYS A 153 -5.10 -9.39 5.14
N GLU A 154 -3.81 -9.64 4.92
CA GLU A 154 -3.04 -10.59 5.71
C GLU A 154 -2.87 -10.12 7.15
N GLU A 155 -2.67 -8.82 7.38
CA GLU A 155 -2.59 -8.23 8.72
C GLU A 155 -3.95 -8.31 9.44
N ILE A 156 -5.06 -8.02 8.75
CA ILE A 156 -6.41 -8.21 9.29
C ILE A 156 -6.65 -9.70 9.59
N LEU A 157 -6.36 -10.61 8.65
CA LEU A 157 -6.46 -12.06 8.88
C LEU A 157 -5.59 -12.50 10.07
N ARG A 158 -4.39 -11.93 10.22
CA ARG A 158 -3.49 -12.19 11.35
C ARG A 158 -4.09 -11.72 12.67
N LEU A 159 -4.65 -10.51 12.69
CA LEU A 159 -5.25 -9.87 13.87
C LEU A 159 -6.64 -10.44 14.23
N THR A 160 -7.39 -10.94 13.25
CA THR A 160 -8.71 -11.56 13.43
C THR A 160 -8.64 -13.09 13.47
N SER A 161 -7.47 -13.69 13.32
CA SER A 161 -7.29 -15.14 13.44
C SER A 161 -7.43 -15.52 14.91
N ASP A 162 -8.52 -16.23 15.23
CA ASP A 162 -8.77 -16.80 16.55
C ASP A 162 -8.05 -18.14 16.77
N ARG A 163 -7.20 -18.59 15.82
CA ARG A 163 -6.55 -19.90 15.89
C ARG A 163 -5.36 -19.88 16.86
N LYS A 164 -5.66 -20.30 18.09
CA LYS A 164 -4.67 -20.53 19.14
C LYS A 164 -4.13 -21.96 19.10
N LEU A 165 -2.83 -22.09 19.29
CA LEU A 165 -2.14 -23.35 19.57
C LEU A 165 -1.84 -23.42 21.06
N SER A 166 -2.18 -24.54 21.70
CA SER A 166 -1.79 -24.80 23.08
C SER A 166 -0.57 -25.72 23.12
N VAL A 167 0.47 -25.29 23.83
CA VAL A 167 1.74 -26.03 23.99
C VAL A 167 2.13 -26.13 25.45
N CYS A 168 2.83 -27.20 25.82
CA CYS A 168 3.35 -27.35 27.17
C CYS A 168 4.78 -26.82 27.25
N ASP A 169 5.01 -25.79 28.06
CA ASP A 169 6.32 -25.25 28.35
C ASP A 169 7.24 -26.29 29.02
N VAL A 170 8.54 -26.00 29.08
CA VAL A 170 9.55 -26.80 29.78
C VAL A 170 9.20 -27.05 31.25
N ASN A 171 8.44 -26.14 31.88
CA ASN A 171 7.97 -26.25 33.27
C ASN A 171 6.64 -27.00 33.44
N GLY A 172 6.00 -27.43 32.34
CA GLY A 172 4.72 -28.14 32.37
C GLY A 172 3.48 -27.22 32.38
N SER A 173 3.66 -25.91 32.31
CA SER A 173 2.58 -24.94 32.13
C SER A 173 2.03 -24.99 30.70
N LEU A 174 0.71 -24.88 30.55
CA LEU A 174 0.05 -24.76 29.26
C LEU A 174 0.12 -23.30 28.77
N ILE A 175 0.78 -23.06 27.64
CA ILE A 175 0.88 -21.77 26.97
C ILE A 175 -0.05 -21.77 25.76
N PHE A 176 -0.78 -20.69 25.56
CA PHE A 176 -1.60 -20.47 24.37
C PHE A 176 -0.91 -19.44 23.46
N LEU A 177 -0.64 -19.82 22.22
CA LEU A 177 0.03 -19.00 21.22
C LEU A 177 -0.93 -18.71 20.07
N GLN A 178 -0.97 -17.46 19.61
CA GLN A 178 -1.59 -17.17 18.33
C GLN A 178 -0.69 -17.71 17.23
N LEU A 179 -1.23 -18.60 16.38
CA LEU A 179 -0.46 -19.19 15.28
C LEU A 179 0.07 -18.13 14.30
N SER A 180 -0.66 -17.02 14.20
CA SER A 180 -0.34 -15.91 13.31
C SER A 180 0.88 -15.10 13.79
N ASP A 181 1.27 -15.21 15.07
CA ASP A 181 2.49 -14.60 15.63
C ASP A 181 3.75 -15.49 15.48
N VAL A 182 3.59 -16.75 15.05
CA VAL A 182 4.67 -17.74 14.95
C VAL A 182 5.22 -17.77 13.52
N MET A 183 6.49 -17.44 13.34
CA MET A 183 7.16 -17.47 12.03
C MET A 183 7.62 -18.88 11.64
N PHE A 184 8.27 -19.58 12.57
CA PHE A 184 8.69 -20.96 12.36
C PHE A 184 8.87 -21.69 13.69
N ILE A 185 8.83 -23.01 13.63
CA ILE A 185 9.08 -23.90 14.76
C ILE A 185 10.29 -24.76 14.40
N SER A 186 11.25 -24.85 15.32
CA SER A 186 12.46 -25.64 15.13
C SER A 186 12.65 -26.67 16.24
N ALA A 187 13.27 -27.80 15.91
CA ALA A 187 13.66 -28.79 16.91
C ALA A 187 14.98 -28.38 17.59
N LEU A 188 15.00 -28.41 18.92
CA LEU A 188 16.19 -28.22 19.74
C LEU A 188 16.31 -29.37 20.74
N GLY A 189 17.02 -30.44 20.37
CA GLY A 189 17.16 -31.62 21.21
C GLY A 189 15.81 -32.34 21.43
N LYS A 190 15.34 -32.36 22.68
CA LYS A 190 14.04 -32.94 23.08
C LYS A 190 12.91 -31.90 23.13
N GLU A 191 13.21 -30.65 22.82
CA GLU A 191 12.31 -29.52 22.88
C GLU A 191 12.08 -28.96 21.48
N THR A 192 11.06 -28.14 21.36
CA THR A 192 10.79 -27.30 20.20
C THR A 192 10.86 -25.83 20.56
N VAL A 193 11.37 -25.04 19.62
CA VAL A 193 11.49 -23.59 19.75
C VAL A 193 10.54 -22.95 18.75
N PHE A 194 9.58 -22.21 19.26
CA PHE A 194 8.69 -21.35 18.51
C PHE A 194 9.35 -20.00 18.37
N ARG A 195 9.78 -19.65 17.16
CA ARG A 195 10.21 -18.30 16.85
C ARG A 195 8.98 -17.46 16.55
N THR A 196 8.64 -16.53 17.45
CA THR A 196 7.58 -15.54 17.23
C THR A 196 8.18 -14.24 16.72
N LEU A 197 7.29 -13.31 16.37
CA LEU A 197 7.64 -11.94 15.96
C LEU A 197 8.46 -11.19 17.03
N THR A 198 8.18 -11.45 18.31
CA THR A 198 8.84 -10.75 19.43
C THR A 198 9.94 -11.61 20.05
N ASP A 199 9.66 -12.88 20.31
CA ASP A 199 10.44 -13.71 21.23
C ASP A 199 10.58 -15.17 20.77
N CYS A 200 11.23 -15.98 21.61
CA CYS A 200 11.30 -17.43 21.44
C CYS A 200 10.60 -18.13 22.60
N ILE A 201 9.76 -19.10 22.30
CA ILE A 201 9.05 -19.90 23.30
C ILE A 201 9.47 -21.36 23.17
N PHE A 202 9.78 -22.00 24.29
CA PHE A 202 10.23 -23.39 24.34
C PHE A 202 9.05 -24.29 24.72
N ALA A 203 8.94 -25.43 24.07
CA ALA A 203 7.90 -26.41 24.37
C ALA A 203 8.43 -27.84 24.31
N LYS A 204 7.75 -28.76 25.02
CA LYS A 204 8.10 -30.20 25.01
C LYS A 204 7.46 -30.97 23.86
N ASN A 205 6.58 -30.34 23.08
CA ASN A 205 5.91 -30.97 21.95
C ASN A 205 6.92 -31.34 20.86
N SER A 206 6.71 -32.47 20.19
CA SER A 206 7.54 -32.87 19.05
C SER A 206 7.11 -32.16 17.77
N ILE A 207 8.05 -31.95 16.82
CA ILE A 207 7.73 -31.40 15.49
C ILE A 207 6.61 -32.18 14.80
N LYS A 208 6.52 -33.51 15.01
CA LYS A 208 5.49 -34.34 14.40
C LYS A 208 4.09 -34.04 14.95
N GLU A 209 3.97 -33.85 16.26
CA GLU A 209 2.70 -33.49 16.91
C GLU A 209 2.25 -32.10 16.46
N LEU A 210 3.19 -31.15 16.43
CA LEU A 210 2.92 -29.78 16.01
C LEU A 210 2.50 -29.72 14.54
N ALA A 211 3.15 -30.49 13.66
CA ALA A 211 2.81 -30.56 12.25
C ALA A 211 1.34 -30.94 12.02
N GLN A 212 0.79 -31.83 12.85
CA GLN A 212 -0.61 -32.24 12.76
C GLN A 212 -1.58 -31.14 13.24
N GLN A 213 -1.18 -30.37 14.25
CA GLN A 213 -1.97 -29.26 14.79
C GLN A 213 -1.93 -28.01 13.91
N THR A 214 -0.87 -27.85 13.10
CA THR A 214 -0.61 -26.64 12.30
C THR A 214 -0.66 -26.87 10.79
N GLN A 215 -1.17 -28.01 10.32
CA GLN A 215 -1.06 -28.47 8.93
C GLN A 215 -1.62 -27.48 7.88
N ASP A 216 -2.59 -26.63 8.25
CA ASP A 216 -3.22 -25.69 7.31
C ASP A 216 -2.47 -24.36 7.21
N CYS A 217 -1.52 -24.08 8.12
CA CYS A 217 -0.83 -22.80 8.21
C CYS A 217 0.70 -22.93 8.13
N PHE A 218 1.23 -24.14 8.31
CA PHE A 218 2.67 -24.39 8.34
C PHE A 218 3.05 -25.49 7.38
N VAL A 219 4.17 -25.29 6.68
CA VAL A 219 4.78 -26.27 5.80
C VAL A 219 5.97 -26.91 6.49
N MET A 220 6.03 -28.25 6.49
CA MET A 220 7.18 -29.01 7.01
C MET A 220 8.32 -29.01 6.00
N THR A 221 9.21 -28.03 6.10
CA THR A 221 10.33 -27.83 5.17
C THR A 221 11.51 -28.77 5.45
N HIS A 222 11.62 -29.27 6.68
CA HIS A 222 12.60 -30.25 7.11
C HIS A 222 12.03 -31.07 8.28
N ARG A 223 12.63 -32.23 8.61
CA ARG A 223 12.23 -33.01 9.80
C ARG A 223 12.36 -32.25 11.12
N SER A 224 13.08 -31.12 11.10
CA SER A 224 13.34 -30.25 12.25
C SER A 224 12.69 -28.88 12.13
N TYR A 225 11.94 -28.59 11.04
CA TYR A 225 11.39 -27.26 10.79
C TYR A 225 9.94 -27.33 10.29
N LEU A 226 9.07 -26.56 10.93
CA LEU A 226 7.78 -26.14 10.43
C LEU A 226 7.86 -24.64 10.16
N VAL A 227 7.46 -24.21 8.96
CA VAL A 227 7.62 -22.83 8.52
C VAL A 227 6.27 -22.27 8.13
N ASN A 228 5.94 -21.09 8.65
CA ASN A 228 4.77 -20.34 8.20
C ASN A 228 5.13 -19.62 6.88
N PRO A 229 4.47 -19.94 5.76
CA PRO A 229 4.75 -19.33 4.45
C PRO A 229 4.64 -17.81 4.41
N GLN A 230 3.76 -17.21 5.24
CA GLN A 230 3.54 -15.76 5.28
C GLN A 230 4.80 -14.97 5.65
N TYR A 231 5.71 -15.61 6.38
CA TYR A 231 6.95 -15.00 6.86
C TYR A 231 8.16 -15.33 5.98
N ILE A 232 7.97 -15.95 4.82
CA ILE A 232 9.06 -16.26 3.88
C ILE A 232 9.33 -15.06 2.98
N THR A 233 10.55 -14.53 3.01
CA THR A 233 10.98 -13.44 2.12
C THR A 233 11.64 -13.97 0.85
N ALA A 234 12.29 -15.14 0.92
CA ALA A 234 12.88 -15.79 -0.25
C ALA A 234 12.98 -17.31 -0.05
N ILE A 235 12.88 -18.05 -1.15
CA ILE A 235 13.20 -19.48 -1.21
C ILE A 235 14.22 -19.74 -2.32
N ARG A 236 15.35 -20.34 -1.97
CA ARG A 236 16.42 -20.72 -2.91
C ARG A 236 16.76 -22.19 -2.73
N ARG A 237 17.55 -22.73 -3.66
CA ARG A 237 18.07 -24.09 -3.48
C ARG A 237 18.77 -24.16 -2.13
N TYR A 238 18.39 -25.14 -1.31
CA TYR A 238 18.93 -25.44 0.02
C TYR A 238 18.55 -24.51 1.17
N ALA A 239 17.85 -23.39 0.95
CA ALA A 239 17.54 -22.46 2.02
C ALA A 239 16.21 -21.70 1.82
N ILE A 240 15.53 -21.42 2.93
CA ILE A 240 14.43 -20.46 3.05
C ILE A 240 14.93 -19.31 3.91
N THR A 241 14.66 -18.08 3.49
CA THR A 241 14.94 -16.86 4.25
C THR A 241 13.64 -16.36 4.86
N MET A 242 13.64 -16.17 6.18
CA MET A 242 12.50 -15.66 6.94
C MET A 242 12.49 -14.12 7.00
N GLN A 243 11.40 -13.51 7.46
CA GLN A 243 11.26 -12.05 7.59
C GLN A 243 12.28 -11.42 8.54
N ASP A 244 12.67 -12.13 9.60
CA ASP A 244 13.72 -11.70 10.54
C ASP A 244 15.15 -11.89 9.99
N GLY A 245 15.30 -12.38 8.76
CA GLY A 245 16.58 -12.69 8.14
C GLY A 245 17.14 -14.08 8.48
N THR A 246 16.46 -14.89 9.31
CA THR A 246 16.90 -16.25 9.63
C THR A 246 16.89 -17.14 8.39
N GLU A 247 17.95 -17.94 8.20
CA GLU A 247 18.03 -18.92 7.11
C GLU A 247 17.78 -20.34 7.60
N LEU A 248 16.76 -20.98 7.05
CA LEU A 248 16.34 -22.35 7.36
C LEU A 248 16.73 -23.31 6.24
N LEU A 249 17.33 -24.45 6.59
CA LEU A 249 17.82 -25.41 5.63
C LEU A 249 16.69 -26.21 4.96
N VAL A 250 16.76 -26.33 3.63
CA VAL A 250 15.84 -27.13 2.82
C VAL A 250 16.56 -28.34 2.21
N PRO A 251 16.04 -29.58 2.36
CA PRO A 251 16.62 -30.75 1.71
C PRO A 251 16.64 -30.63 0.19
N ARG A 252 17.80 -30.92 -0.43
CA ARG A 252 18.01 -30.88 -1.89
C ARG A 252 16.92 -31.57 -2.69
N LYS A 253 16.50 -32.76 -2.25
CA LYS A 253 15.53 -33.61 -2.96
C LYS A 253 14.08 -33.18 -2.78
N LYS A 254 13.79 -32.32 -1.80
CA LYS A 254 12.42 -31.88 -1.46
C LYS A 254 12.12 -30.46 -1.92
N TYR A 255 13.07 -29.77 -2.54
CA TYR A 255 12.92 -28.37 -2.94
C TYR A 255 11.66 -28.13 -3.80
N ASP A 256 11.45 -28.91 -4.86
CA ASP A 256 10.31 -28.72 -5.77
C ASP A 256 8.96 -29.11 -5.14
N GLU A 257 8.97 -30.00 -4.13
CA GLU A 257 7.79 -30.35 -3.34
C GLU A 257 7.44 -29.21 -2.38
N ILE A 258 8.41 -28.74 -1.60
CA ILE A 258 8.26 -27.68 -0.61
C ILE A 258 7.88 -26.35 -1.28
N ARG A 259 8.50 -26.03 -2.42
CA ARG A 259 8.15 -24.84 -3.21
C ARG A 259 6.69 -24.89 -3.67
N ARG A 260 6.19 -26.05 -4.11
CA ARG A 260 4.78 -26.22 -4.49
C ARG A 260 3.85 -26.06 -3.30
N GLN A 261 4.19 -26.62 -2.15
CA GLN A 261 3.41 -26.50 -0.92
C GLN A 261 3.31 -25.04 -0.45
N ILE A 262 4.41 -24.30 -0.47
CA ILE A 262 4.44 -22.86 -0.10
C ILE A 262 3.56 -22.02 -1.03
N LEU A 263 3.52 -22.34 -2.33
CA LEU A 263 2.72 -21.60 -3.31
C LEU A 263 1.22 -22.00 -3.33
N SER A 264 0.84 -23.03 -2.58
CA SER A 264 -0.54 -23.54 -2.53
C SER A 264 -1.29 -23.21 -1.24
N VAL A 265 -0.60 -22.64 -0.26
CA VAL A 265 -1.14 -22.11 1.01
C VAL A 265 -1.43 -20.64 0.82
#